data_AF-A0A3D2C7K4-F1
#
_entry.id   AF-A0A3D2C7K4-F1
#
_cell.length_a   1.000
_cell.length_b   1.000
_cell.length_c   1.000
_cell.angle_alpha   90.00
_cell.angle_beta   90.00
_cell.angle_gamma   90.00
#
_symmetry.space_group_name_H-M   'P 1'
#
loop_
_entity.id
_entity.type
_entity.pdbx_description
1 polymer ?
#
loop_
_entity_poly.entity_id
_entity_poly.type
_entity_poly.pdbx_seq_one_letter_code
_entity_poly.pdbx_strand_id
1 'polypeptide(L)'
;MSGVFPASQPRLAPSRIEACLVPSGYVTDSTDCDDGSRAVNPAATEVCNSIDDDCDRQIDDADASVDTSTGSTFYRDGDADTYGDASSTTRACSLPSGYVTDSSDCDDGTRAVNPAATEV
;
A
#
# COMPACT_ATOMS: atom_id res chain seq x y z
N MET A 1 -65.68 28.79 -5.82
CA MET A 1 -64.28 29.01 -5.40
C MET A 1 -63.60 27.66 -5.55
N SER A 2 -63.16 27.32 -6.76
CA SER A 2 -61.76 27.48 -7.20
C SER A 2 -60.78 26.93 -6.18
N GLY A 3 -60.18 25.79 -6.51
CA GLY A 3 -59.13 25.16 -5.73
C GLY A 3 -58.61 23.89 -6.39
N VAL A 4 -58.32 23.96 -7.69
CA VAL A 4 -57.45 22.97 -8.36
C VAL A 4 -56.01 23.36 -8.01
N PHE A 5 -55.28 22.46 -7.34
CA PHE A 5 -53.82 22.51 -7.16
C PHE A 5 -53.27 21.09 -7.37
N PRO A 6 -52.02 20.95 -7.84
CA PRO A 6 -51.75 20.23 -9.08
C PRO A 6 -50.81 19.02 -8.89
N ALA A 7 -50.67 18.29 -9.99
CA ALA A 7 -49.48 17.56 -10.42
C ALA A 7 -48.79 16.62 -9.40
N SER A 8 -49.15 15.34 -9.51
CA SER A 8 -48.22 14.29 -9.96
C SER A 8 -46.73 14.63 -9.86
N GLN A 9 -46.12 14.42 -8.70
CA GLN A 9 -44.69 14.15 -8.64
C GLN A 9 -44.52 12.64 -8.82
N PRO A 10 -43.87 12.15 -9.89
CA PRO A 10 -43.41 10.78 -9.90
C PRO A 10 -42.37 10.68 -8.79
N ARG A 11 -42.65 9.86 -7.77
CA ARG A 11 -41.65 9.49 -6.78
C ARG A 11 -40.53 8.80 -7.55
N LEU A 12 -39.42 9.51 -7.77
CA LEU A 12 -38.14 8.90 -8.12
C LEU A 12 -37.75 8.03 -6.92
N ALA A 13 -38.08 6.75 -6.99
CA ALA A 13 -37.49 5.75 -6.11
C ALA A 13 -35.98 5.73 -6.40
N PRO A 14 -35.10 5.75 -5.37
CA PRO A 14 -33.68 5.54 -5.59
C PRO A 14 -33.48 4.13 -6.16
N SER A 15 -32.56 4.03 -7.12
CA SER A 15 -32.24 2.89 -7.95
C SER A 15 -31.72 1.65 -7.19
N ARG A 16 -32.52 1.06 -6.31
CA ARG A 16 -32.27 -0.27 -5.75
C ARG A 16 -33.17 -1.24 -6.50
N ILE A 17 -32.56 -2.04 -7.38
CA ILE A 17 -33.26 -3.14 -8.03
C ILE A 17 -33.59 -4.15 -6.92
N GLU A 18 -34.84 -4.22 -6.51
CA GLU A 18 -35.36 -5.30 -5.65
C GLU A 18 -35.50 -6.57 -6.49
N ALA A 19 -34.36 -7.13 -6.89
CA ALA A 19 -34.28 -8.42 -7.52
C ALA A 19 -33.97 -9.47 -6.45
N CYS A 20 -34.74 -10.56 -6.42
CA CYS A 20 -34.49 -11.71 -5.55
C CYS A 20 -33.30 -12.57 -6.05
N LEU A 21 -32.71 -12.20 -7.19
CA LEU A 21 -31.56 -12.83 -7.84
C LEU A 21 -30.59 -11.73 -8.25
N VAL A 22 -29.29 -11.99 -8.11
CA VAL A 22 -28.22 -11.08 -8.54
C VAL A 22 -28.38 -10.83 -10.06
N PRO A 23 -28.54 -9.56 -10.51
CA PRO A 23 -28.66 -9.27 -11.93
C PRO A 23 -27.41 -9.71 -12.70
N SER A 24 -27.58 -10.08 -13.96
CA SER A 24 -26.43 -10.46 -14.81
C SER A 24 -25.42 -9.30 -14.89
N GLY A 25 -24.14 -9.60 -14.65
CA GLY A 25 -23.07 -8.59 -14.59
C GLY A 25 -22.84 -7.98 -13.22
N TYR A 26 -23.57 -8.40 -12.18
CA TYR A 26 -23.35 -7.97 -10.80
C TYR A 26 -22.85 -9.13 -9.95
N VAL A 27 -22.10 -8.81 -8.90
CA VAL A 27 -21.66 -9.74 -7.86
C VAL A 27 -22.18 -9.23 -6.51
N THR A 28 -22.42 -10.15 -5.57
CA THR A 28 -22.78 -9.79 -4.18
C THR A 28 -21.57 -9.53 -3.31
N ASP A 29 -20.41 -9.97 -3.77
CA ASP A 29 -19.14 -9.72 -3.13
C ASP A 29 -18.68 -8.31 -3.50
N SER A 30 -18.56 -7.43 -2.52
CA SER A 30 -18.07 -6.06 -2.67
C SER A 30 -16.72 -5.87 -1.99
N THR A 31 -15.94 -6.96 -1.86
CA THR A 31 -14.62 -6.92 -1.24
C THR A 31 -13.58 -6.36 -2.22
N ASP A 32 -13.86 -6.34 -3.53
CA ASP A 32 -13.06 -5.61 -4.50
C ASP A 32 -13.08 -4.10 -4.19
N CYS A 33 -11.92 -3.57 -3.83
CA CYS A 33 -11.72 -2.21 -3.41
C CYS A 33 -11.41 -1.26 -4.57
N ASP A 34 -11.11 -1.77 -5.78
CA ASP A 34 -10.93 -0.98 -7.00
C ASP A 34 -11.43 -1.73 -8.25
N ASP A 35 -12.71 -1.56 -8.55
CA ASP A 35 -13.38 -2.08 -9.78
C ASP A 35 -12.70 -1.63 -11.10
N GLY A 36 -11.83 -0.62 -11.06
CA GLY A 36 -11.08 -0.11 -12.21
C GLY A 36 -9.76 -0.85 -12.46
N SER A 37 -9.28 -1.63 -11.49
CA SER A 37 -7.96 -2.26 -11.52
C SER A 37 -8.03 -3.76 -11.35
N ARG A 38 -7.63 -4.51 -12.39
CA ARG A 38 -7.53 -5.97 -12.30
C ARG A 38 -6.40 -6.46 -11.37
N ALA A 39 -5.50 -5.57 -10.96
CA ALA A 39 -4.41 -5.90 -10.06
C ALA A 39 -4.80 -5.72 -8.59
N VAL A 40 -5.90 -5.01 -8.32
CA VAL A 40 -6.36 -4.69 -6.96
C VAL A 40 -7.66 -5.45 -6.73
N ASN A 41 -7.62 -6.52 -5.96
CA ASN A 41 -8.75 -7.39 -5.65
C ASN A 41 -8.38 -8.41 -4.56
N PRO A 42 -9.35 -9.06 -3.89
CA PRO A 42 -9.10 -10.01 -2.79
C PRO A 42 -8.18 -11.21 -3.03
N ALA A 43 -7.79 -11.47 -4.27
CA ALA A 43 -6.90 -12.57 -4.64
C ALA A 43 -5.56 -12.07 -5.23
N ALA A 44 -5.33 -10.76 -5.26
CA ALA A 44 -4.06 -10.19 -5.66
C ALA A 44 -2.97 -10.53 -4.65
N THR A 45 -1.72 -10.38 -5.08
CA THR A 45 -0.57 -10.42 -4.18
C THR A 45 -0.25 -8.98 -3.80
N GLU A 46 -0.17 -8.71 -2.51
CA GLU A 46 0.26 -7.41 -2.00
C GLU A 46 1.72 -7.15 -2.41
N VAL A 47 2.00 -6.00 -3.02
CA VAL A 47 3.35 -5.60 -3.44
C VAL A 47 3.69 -4.20 -2.95
N CYS A 48 4.98 -3.87 -2.85
CA CYS A 48 5.43 -2.56 -2.39
C CYS A 48 5.14 -1.45 -3.43
N ASN A 49 3.94 -0.89 -3.41
CA ASN A 49 3.49 0.14 -4.35
C ASN A 49 2.59 1.23 -3.70
N SER A 50 2.36 1.14 -2.38
CA SER A 50 1.50 2.04 -1.59
C SER A 50 0.01 1.98 -1.94
N ILE A 51 -0.43 0.82 -2.43
CA ILE A 51 -1.82 0.44 -2.69
C ILE A 51 -2.10 -0.82 -1.87
N ASP A 52 -3.32 -0.93 -1.34
CA ASP A 52 -3.88 -2.17 -0.80
C ASP A 52 -4.31 -3.03 -2.00
N ASP A 53 -3.43 -3.87 -2.51
CA ASP A 53 -3.68 -4.68 -3.72
C ASP A 53 -4.62 -5.84 -3.41
N ASP A 54 -4.54 -6.45 -2.23
CA ASP A 54 -5.37 -7.60 -1.85
C ASP A 54 -6.68 -7.24 -1.11
N CYS A 55 -6.98 -5.95 -0.99
CA CYS A 55 -8.20 -5.39 -0.42
C CYS A 55 -8.51 -5.86 1.03
N ASP A 56 -7.48 -6.17 1.82
CA ASP A 56 -7.61 -6.58 3.22
C ASP A 56 -7.55 -5.42 4.23
N ARG A 57 -7.35 -4.19 3.72
CA ARG A 57 -7.23 -2.91 4.44
C ARG A 57 -5.87 -2.69 5.11
N GLN A 58 -4.88 -3.49 4.79
CA GLN A 58 -3.48 -3.26 5.11
C GLN A 58 -2.77 -2.80 3.83
N ILE A 59 -1.72 -2.01 3.99
CA ILE A 59 -0.97 -1.45 2.85
C ILE A 59 0.50 -1.73 3.09
N ASP A 60 1.17 -2.33 2.11
CA ASP A 60 2.62 -2.55 2.08
C ASP A 60 3.13 -3.15 3.42
N ASP A 61 3.99 -2.43 4.15
CA ASP A 61 4.62 -2.88 5.41
C ASP A 61 3.62 -3.07 6.57
N ALA A 62 2.40 -2.57 6.44
CA ALA A 62 1.33 -2.85 7.40
C ALA A 62 0.70 -4.22 7.16
N ASP A 63 0.89 -4.82 5.99
CA ASP A 63 0.42 -6.17 5.65
C ASP A 63 1.52 -7.21 5.88
N ALA A 64 1.15 -8.32 6.51
CA ALA A 64 2.03 -9.47 6.70
C ALA A 64 2.16 -10.35 5.44
N SER A 65 1.26 -10.19 4.46
CA SER A 65 1.24 -10.96 3.22
C SER A 65 2.11 -10.36 2.11
N VAL A 66 2.59 -9.12 2.28
CA VAL A 66 3.35 -8.34 1.29
C VAL A 66 4.56 -9.09 0.71
N ASP A 67 4.65 -9.07 -0.61
CA ASP A 67 5.83 -9.50 -1.35
C ASP A 67 6.93 -8.44 -1.27
N THR A 68 7.70 -8.51 -0.18
CA THR A 68 8.90 -7.68 0.05
C THR A 68 9.97 -7.82 -1.04
N SER A 69 9.89 -8.80 -1.95
CA SER A 69 10.81 -8.89 -3.08
C SER A 69 10.66 -7.73 -4.06
N THR A 70 9.49 -7.08 -4.09
CA THR A 70 9.20 -5.87 -4.86
C THR A 70 9.66 -4.58 -4.18
N GLY A 71 10.08 -4.67 -2.90
CA GLY A 71 10.58 -3.55 -2.11
C GLY A 71 12.00 -3.12 -2.44
N SER A 72 12.44 -2.06 -1.77
CA SER A 72 13.80 -1.53 -1.88
C SER A 72 14.75 -2.29 -0.96
N THR A 73 16.03 -2.36 -1.34
CA THR A 73 17.09 -2.87 -0.46
C THR A 73 17.57 -1.74 0.45
N PHE A 74 17.67 -2.02 1.75
CA PHE A 74 18.23 -1.14 2.77
C PHE A 74 19.42 -1.82 3.45
N TYR A 75 20.34 -0.99 3.95
CA TYR A 75 21.64 -1.38 4.50
C TYR A 75 21.66 -1.05 5.99
N ARG A 76 22.08 -1.99 6.83
CA ARG A 76 22.11 -1.78 8.27
C ARG A 76 23.12 -0.69 8.60
N ASP A 77 22.73 0.29 9.41
CA ASP A 77 23.60 1.35 9.91
C ASP A 77 23.97 1.00 11.36
N GLY A 78 25.09 0.28 11.51
CA GLY A 78 25.43 -0.39 12.75
C GLY A 78 25.86 0.53 13.88
N ASP A 79 26.55 1.61 13.52
CA ASP A 79 27.06 2.59 14.47
C ASP A 79 26.27 3.90 14.46
N ALA A 80 25.32 4.06 13.54
CA ALA A 80 24.40 5.18 13.37
C ALA A 80 25.06 6.48 12.88
N ASP A 81 25.93 6.37 11.87
CA ASP A 81 26.60 7.48 11.19
C ASP A 81 26.03 7.84 9.81
N THR A 82 24.92 7.20 9.41
CA THR A 82 24.16 7.37 8.16
C THR A 82 24.66 6.61 6.94
N TYR A 83 25.75 5.86 7.06
CA TYR A 83 26.20 4.91 6.06
C TYR A 83 25.90 3.48 6.52
N GLY A 84 25.64 2.57 5.59
CA GLY A 84 25.30 1.20 5.93
C GLY A 84 26.21 0.17 5.28
N ASP A 85 26.26 -1.01 5.89
CA ASP A 85 27.05 -2.15 5.42
C ASP A 85 26.37 -2.88 4.24
N ALA A 86 27.05 -2.88 3.08
CA ALA A 86 26.61 -3.59 1.87
C ALA A 86 26.43 -5.11 2.04
N SER A 87 27.02 -5.71 3.06
CA SER A 87 26.90 -7.14 3.41
C SER A 87 25.72 -7.45 4.33
N SER A 88 25.15 -6.41 4.96
CA SER A 88 24.06 -6.50 5.93
C SER A 88 22.81 -5.80 5.38
N THR A 89 22.02 -6.54 4.61
CA THR A 89 20.89 -5.98 3.85
C THR A 89 19.53 -6.54 4.30
N THR A 90 18.49 -5.74 4.12
CA THR A 90 17.09 -6.18 4.21
C THR A 90 16.28 -5.58 3.06
N ARG A 91 15.20 -6.24 2.65
CA ARG A 91 14.20 -5.65 1.74
C ARG A 91 12.96 -5.25 2.52
N ALA A 92 12.41 -4.08 2.21
CA ALA A 92 11.17 -3.59 2.79
C ALA A 92 10.51 -2.58 1.83
N CYS A 93 9.24 -2.26 2.05
CA CYS A 93 8.56 -1.25 1.23
C CYS A 93 8.96 0.17 1.67
N SER A 94 9.14 0.40 2.97
CA SER A 94 9.65 1.64 3.56
C SER A 94 10.93 1.41 4.38
N LEU A 95 11.65 2.50 4.64
CA LEU A 95 12.93 2.49 5.35
C LEU A 95 12.77 1.95 6.79
N PRO A 96 13.37 0.79 7.13
CA PRO A 96 13.32 0.27 8.49
C PRO A 96 14.20 1.06 9.46
N SER A 97 13.83 1.07 10.74
CA SER A 97 14.66 1.68 11.79
C SER A 97 16.02 0.99 11.91
N GLY A 98 17.10 1.78 11.96
CA GLY A 98 18.48 1.28 12.02
C GLY A 98 19.05 0.85 10.66
N TYR A 99 18.40 1.21 9.57
CA TYR A 99 18.88 1.02 8.21
C TYR A 99 18.92 2.34 7.46
N VAL A 100 19.69 2.36 6.36
CA VAL A 100 19.84 3.47 5.43
C VAL A 100 19.81 2.96 3.98
N THR A 101 19.75 3.89 3.02
CA THR A 101 19.79 3.55 1.58
C THR A 101 21.21 3.60 1.00
N ASP A 102 22.15 4.20 1.73
CA ASP A 102 23.56 4.26 1.35
C ASP A 102 24.29 3.02 1.88
N SER A 103 25.02 2.35 1.00
CA SER A 103 25.75 1.11 1.31
C SER A 103 27.26 1.30 1.42
N SER A 104 27.71 2.54 1.65
CA SER A 104 29.12 2.92 1.50
C SER A 104 29.93 2.80 2.79
N ASP A 105 29.38 2.22 3.87
CA ASP A 105 30.14 1.99 5.09
C ASP A 105 31.04 0.76 4.95
N CYS A 106 32.32 0.94 5.30
CA CYS A 106 33.31 -0.12 5.34
C CYS A 106 33.63 -0.60 6.77
N ASP A 107 33.24 0.16 7.81
CA ASP A 107 33.42 -0.16 9.22
C ASP A 107 32.17 0.21 10.04
N ASP A 108 31.22 -0.72 10.02
CA ASP A 108 29.92 -0.68 10.71
C ASP A 108 30.00 -0.65 12.26
N GLY A 109 31.20 -0.51 12.82
CA GLY A 109 31.48 -0.46 14.25
C GLY A 109 31.98 0.89 14.74
N THR A 110 32.32 1.83 13.85
CA THR A 110 32.97 3.09 14.20
C THR A 110 32.45 4.28 13.39
N ARG A 111 31.55 5.08 13.99
CA ARG A 111 30.94 6.30 13.39
C ARG A 111 31.87 7.33 12.73
N ALA A 112 33.17 7.26 13.04
CA ALA A 112 34.18 8.19 12.52
C ALA A 112 34.91 7.63 11.29
N VAL A 113 34.65 6.38 10.91
CA VAL A 113 35.27 5.67 9.79
C VAL A 113 34.22 5.48 8.72
N ASN A 114 33.99 6.53 7.93
CA ASN A 114 32.97 6.53 6.88
C ASN A 114 33.39 7.40 5.69
N PRO A 115 32.66 7.36 4.56
CA PRO A 115 33.03 8.09 3.34
C PRO A 115 33.11 9.62 3.49
N ALA A 116 32.44 10.21 4.47
CA ALA A 116 32.50 11.64 4.74
C ALA A 116 33.60 12.02 5.73
N ALA A 117 34.26 11.05 6.37
CA ALA A 117 35.33 11.30 7.30
C ALA A 117 36.56 11.89 6.59
N THR A 118 37.20 12.87 7.24
CA THR A 118 38.48 13.39 6.74
C THR A 118 39.57 12.39 7.06
N GLU A 119 40.18 11.81 6.00
CA GLU A 119 41.39 11.01 6.14
C GLU A 119 42.51 11.89 6.73
N VAL A 120 42.98 11.55 7.93
CA VAL A 120 44.07 12.23 8.63
C VAL A 120 45.27 11.31 8.84
#